data_AF-A0A932FJN0-F1
#
_entry.id   AF-A0A932FJN0-F1
#
_cell.length_a   1.000
_cell.length_b   1.000
_cell.length_c   1.000
_cell.angle_alpha   90.00
_cell.angle_beta   90.00
_cell.angle_gamma   90.00
#
_symmetry.space_group_name_H-M   'P 1'
#
loop_
_entity.id
_entity.type
_entity.pdbx_description
1 polymer ?
#
loop_
_entity_poly.entity_id
_entity_poly.type
_entity_poly.pdbx_seq_one_letter_code
_entity_poly.pdbx_strand_id
1 'polypeptide(L)'
;MMHDRRRGSSVRVTGSVRRMPQMAAAAATVVLLEFGASGGGGATTAGAAPQATGQAAASPATAPRTPSTASAALATPASSPVPDPAALELAARTRAARKLTSRYDPYFRKYSKRYFGAAFDWRLFKAQGVAESELNPRAVSPVGARGLMQVMPATFAYIARSQSSFTSVDAPEWNIAAGILYDRDLWRRWEPAVAEGECFRFTFASYNAGDGTISRAANIARAAQLDPTKWTSVEQVAPNVKRWRHEETLGYVRKIERTYEALRAIR
;
A
#
# COMPACT_ATOMS: atom_id res chain seq x y z
N MET A 1 -16.71 -36.88 59.45
CA MET A 1 -15.43 -36.87 58.71
C MET A 1 -15.68 -37.56 57.38
N MET A 2 -15.27 -37.14 56.18
CA MET A 2 -14.45 -36.07 55.60
C MET A 2 -14.81 -36.10 54.08
N HIS A 3 -15.12 -34.96 53.42
CA HIS A 3 -14.31 -34.29 52.38
C HIS A 3 -13.92 -35.20 51.17
N ASP A 4 -13.97 -34.82 49.89
CA ASP A 4 -14.16 -33.56 49.19
C ASP A 4 -14.32 -33.85 47.66
N ARG A 5 -14.84 -32.84 46.96
CA ARG A 5 -15.07 -32.64 45.54
C ARG A 5 -13.86 -32.95 44.66
N ARG A 6 -14.10 -33.27 43.37
CA ARG A 6 -13.59 -32.47 42.22
C ARG A 6 -14.56 -32.53 41.04
N ARG A 7 -15.24 -31.40 40.79
CA ARG A 7 -15.94 -31.11 39.52
C ARG A 7 -14.91 -30.56 38.54
N GLY A 8 -14.85 -31.13 37.34
CA GLY A 8 -14.14 -30.53 36.20
C GLY A 8 -14.87 -29.26 35.76
N SER A 9 -14.21 -28.11 35.94
CA SER A 9 -14.71 -26.82 35.47
C SER A 9 -14.27 -26.63 34.01
N SER A 10 -15.22 -26.73 33.08
CA SER A 10 -15.04 -26.27 31.70
C SER A 10 -15.07 -24.75 31.69
N VAL A 11 -13.90 -24.13 31.57
CA VAL A 11 -13.78 -22.68 31.39
C VAL A 11 -14.16 -22.37 29.94
N ARG A 12 -15.39 -21.92 29.75
CA ARG A 12 -15.85 -21.31 28.51
C ARG A 12 -15.25 -19.90 28.44
N VAL A 13 -14.20 -19.72 27.65
CA VAL A 13 -13.64 -18.39 27.36
C VAL A 13 -14.59 -17.67 26.41
N THR A 14 -15.57 -16.94 26.96
CA THR A 14 -16.40 -16.00 26.21
C THR A 14 -15.64 -14.69 26.05
N GLY A 15 -14.82 -14.59 25.00
CA GLY A 15 -14.21 -13.33 24.58
C GLY A 15 -15.28 -12.37 24.03
N SER A 16 -15.93 -11.61 24.91
CA SER A 16 -16.84 -10.53 24.49
C SER A 16 -16.02 -9.36 23.95
N VAL A 17 -15.83 -9.35 22.62
CA VAL A 17 -15.35 -8.15 21.93
C VAL A 17 -16.52 -7.17 21.86
N ARG A 18 -16.51 -6.13 22.70
CA ARG A 18 -17.44 -5.01 22.56
C ARG A 18 -17.29 -4.43 21.15
N ARG A 19 -18.38 -4.45 20.36
CA ARG A 19 -18.43 -3.76 19.07
C ARG A 19 -18.19 -2.27 19.29
N MET A 20 -17.22 -1.69 18.58
CA MET A 20 -17.10 -0.24 18.50
C MET A 20 -18.39 0.34 17.89
N PRO A 21 -19.00 1.40 18.46
CA PRO A 21 -20.11 2.09 17.84
C PRO A 21 -19.67 2.56 16.44
N GLN A 22 -20.63 2.72 15.52
CA GLN A 22 -20.36 3.29 14.20
C GLN A 22 -19.77 4.69 14.39
N MET A 23 -18.44 4.79 14.33
CA MET A 23 -17.75 6.06 14.25
C MET A 23 -17.81 6.46 12.79
N ALA A 24 -18.41 7.61 12.50
CA ALA A 24 -18.29 8.23 11.20
C ALA A 24 -16.80 8.44 10.92
N ALA A 25 -16.20 7.58 10.10
CA ALA A 25 -14.93 7.87 9.48
C ALA A 25 -15.17 9.14 8.65
N ALA A 26 -14.72 10.28 9.17
CA ALA A 26 -14.63 11.48 8.37
C ALA A 26 -13.66 11.15 7.25
N ALA A 27 -14.16 11.14 6.01
CA ALA A 27 -13.36 10.82 4.84
C ALA A 27 -12.04 11.59 4.90
N ALA A 28 -10.94 10.87 4.83
CA ALA A 28 -9.62 11.46 4.64
C ALA A 28 -9.57 11.98 3.21
N THR A 29 -10.16 13.16 2.98
CA THR A 29 -10.00 13.90 1.73
C THR A 29 -8.56 14.37 1.66
N VAL A 30 -7.72 13.54 1.05
CA VAL A 30 -6.35 13.89 0.68
C VAL A 30 -6.45 14.84 -0.52
N VAL A 31 -6.29 16.13 -0.26
CA VAL A 31 -6.04 17.13 -1.31
C VAL A 31 -4.63 16.88 -1.84
N LEU A 32 -4.51 16.39 -3.07
CA LEU A 32 -3.25 16.27 -3.79
C LEU A 32 -2.81 17.68 -4.23
N LEU A 33 -1.71 18.21 -3.68
CA LEU A 33 -1.07 19.44 -4.16
C LEU A 33 -0.05 19.07 -5.24
N GLU A 34 -0.27 19.54 -6.47
CA GLU A 34 0.72 19.45 -7.55
C GLU A 34 1.81 20.51 -7.38
N PHE A 35 3.08 20.08 -7.33
CA PHE A 35 4.23 20.98 -7.45
C PHE A 35 4.60 21.14 -8.92
N GLY A 36 4.31 22.33 -9.45
CA GLY A 36 4.82 22.80 -10.74
C GLY A 36 6.33 23.04 -10.69
N ALA A 37 7.05 22.51 -11.68
CA ALA A 37 8.44 22.83 -11.94
C ALA A 37 8.54 24.18 -12.66
N SER A 38 9.29 25.12 -12.10
CA SER A 38 9.80 26.30 -12.79
C SER A 38 11.33 26.31 -12.73
N GLY A 39 11.94 26.68 -13.86
CA GLY A 39 13.36 26.56 -14.14
C GLY A 39 14.22 27.78 -13.80
N GLY A 40 15.43 27.74 -14.37
CA GLY A 40 16.52 28.72 -14.22
C GLY A 40 17.69 28.06 -13.49
N GLY A 41 18.91 27.96 -14.00
CA GLY A 41 19.64 28.73 -15.01
C GLY A 41 21.05 28.91 -14.44
N GLY A 42 22.10 28.69 -15.24
CA GLY A 42 23.48 28.94 -14.80
C GLY A 42 24.54 28.18 -15.57
N ALA A 43 25.08 28.82 -16.62
CA ALA A 43 26.30 28.44 -17.32
C ALA A 43 27.55 29.04 -16.63
N THR A 44 28.74 28.74 -17.19
CA THR A 44 30.14 29.15 -16.84
C THR A 44 30.91 28.07 -16.05
N THR A 45 32.17 27.69 -16.32
CA THR A 45 33.26 28.20 -17.18
C THR A 45 34.41 27.16 -17.26
N ALA A 46 35.16 27.22 -18.37
CA ALA A 46 36.61 27.04 -18.53
C ALA A 46 37.35 25.73 -18.12
N GLY A 47 38.31 25.33 -18.98
CA GLY A 47 39.58 24.78 -18.48
C GLY A 47 40.28 23.70 -19.30
N ALA A 48 41.12 24.13 -20.26
CA ALA A 48 42.44 23.59 -20.62
C ALA A 48 42.62 22.11 -21.05
N ALA A 49 43.04 21.95 -22.31
CA ALA A 49 43.78 20.80 -22.84
C ALA A 49 45.30 21.01 -22.68
N PRO A 50 46.10 19.94 -22.76
CA PRO A 50 47.40 20.03 -23.41
C PRO A 50 47.58 18.99 -24.53
N GLN A 51 48.34 19.43 -25.53
CA GLN A 51 48.88 18.67 -26.64
C GLN A 51 49.99 17.73 -26.17
N ALA A 52 50.15 16.60 -26.85
CA ALA A 52 51.44 15.92 -26.98
C ALA A 52 51.55 15.32 -28.39
N THR A 53 52.58 15.79 -29.09
CA THR A 53 53.06 15.37 -30.41
C THR A 53 53.93 14.13 -30.30
N GLY A 54 53.95 13.30 -31.36
CA GLY A 54 54.88 12.17 -31.48
C GLY A 54 54.77 11.46 -32.83
N GLN A 55 55.70 11.79 -33.73
CA GLN A 55 55.95 11.29 -35.09
C GLN A 55 56.22 9.76 -35.11
N ALA A 56 55.57 8.98 -35.99
CA ALA A 56 55.96 8.61 -37.37
C ALA A 56 57.14 7.63 -37.50
N ALA A 57 56.88 6.44 -38.05
CA ALA A 57 57.79 5.68 -38.91
C ALA A 57 57.02 4.58 -39.67
N ALA A 58 57.32 4.41 -40.95
CA ALA A 58 56.60 3.62 -41.94
C ALA A 58 57.31 2.29 -42.29
N SER A 59 56.53 1.22 -42.48
CA SER A 59 56.53 0.16 -43.55
C SER A 59 57.83 -0.54 -43.99
N PRO A 60 57.80 -1.59 -44.88
CA PRO A 60 56.76 -2.55 -45.28
C PRO A 60 57.25 -4.04 -45.30
N ALA A 61 56.38 -5.02 -45.59
CA ALA A 61 56.65 -6.13 -46.54
C ALA A 61 55.50 -7.14 -46.64
N THR A 62 55.11 -7.41 -47.89
CA THR A 62 54.09 -8.34 -48.43
C THR A 62 54.63 -9.79 -48.50
N ALA A 63 53.85 -10.85 -48.25
CA ALA A 63 53.18 -11.76 -49.24
C ALA A 63 52.86 -13.14 -48.58
N PRO A 64 52.25 -14.18 -49.23
CA PRO A 64 50.80 -14.41 -49.26
C PRO A 64 50.30 -15.87 -48.93
N ARG A 65 48.96 -16.05 -48.93
CA ARG A 65 48.13 -17.30 -49.03
C ARG A 65 47.93 -18.09 -47.73
N THR A 66 46.75 -18.59 -47.35
CA THR A 66 45.69 -19.35 -48.06
C THR A 66 44.28 -19.16 -47.43
N PRO A 67 43.16 -19.44 -48.13
CA PRO A 67 41.82 -19.38 -47.53
C PRO A 67 41.47 -20.72 -46.85
N SER A 68 41.03 -20.68 -45.58
CA SER A 68 40.36 -21.81 -44.94
C SER A 68 38.92 -21.41 -44.64
N THR A 69 38.02 -22.03 -45.38
CA THR A 69 36.57 -21.94 -45.23
C THR A 69 36.13 -22.60 -43.91
N ALA A 70 35.99 -21.80 -42.86
CA ALA A 70 35.13 -22.15 -41.73
C ALA A 70 33.87 -21.29 -41.83
N SER A 71 32.82 -21.86 -42.42
CA SER A 71 31.47 -21.30 -42.43
C SER A 71 30.92 -21.33 -41.00
N ALA A 72 31.31 -20.36 -40.19
CA ALA A 72 30.59 -20.02 -38.97
C ALA A 72 29.27 -19.41 -39.41
N ALA A 73 28.19 -20.19 -39.33
CA ALA A 73 26.85 -19.67 -39.41
C ALA A 73 26.76 -18.52 -38.40
N LEU A 74 26.63 -17.28 -38.89
CA LEU A 74 26.28 -16.14 -38.06
C LEU A 74 24.93 -16.47 -37.44
N ALA A 75 24.94 -16.97 -36.21
CA ALA A 75 23.77 -16.95 -35.37
C ALA A 75 23.45 -15.47 -35.16
N THR A 76 22.43 -14.99 -35.87
CA THR A 76 21.83 -13.69 -35.61
C THR A 76 21.60 -13.59 -34.10
N PRO A 77 22.15 -12.58 -33.40
CA PRO A 77 21.83 -12.43 -31.99
C PRO A 77 20.32 -12.24 -31.91
N ALA A 78 19.63 -13.19 -31.27
CA ALA A 78 18.20 -13.10 -31.04
C ALA A 78 17.94 -11.75 -30.35
N SER A 79 17.19 -10.87 -31.01
CA SER A 79 16.73 -9.62 -30.43
C SER A 79 16.06 -9.94 -29.10
N SER A 80 16.63 -9.52 -27.98
CA SER A 80 15.97 -9.63 -26.68
C SER A 80 14.55 -9.08 -26.80
N PRO A 81 13.51 -9.84 -26.40
CA PRO A 81 12.14 -9.36 -26.53
C PRO A 81 11.97 -8.07 -25.72
N VAL A 82 11.31 -7.08 -26.31
CA VAL A 82 10.91 -5.86 -25.60
C VAL A 82 10.09 -6.29 -24.37
N PRO A 83 10.41 -5.81 -23.16
CA PRO A 83 9.70 -6.25 -21.96
C PRO A 83 8.22 -5.86 -22.03
N ASP A 84 7.36 -6.72 -21.50
CA ASP A 84 5.92 -6.46 -21.33
C ASP A 84 5.69 -5.12 -20.59
N PRO A 85 4.83 -4.21 -21.11
CA PRO A 85 4.46 -2.96 -20.44
C PRO A 85 4.07 -3.12 -18.97
N ALA A 86 3.38 -4.21 -18.60
CA ALA A 86 2.99 -4.46 -17.22
C ALA A 86 4.21 -4.73 -16.31
N ALA A 87 5.21 -5.46 -16.84
CA ALA A 87 6.46 -5.72 -16.14
C ALA A 87 7.30 -4.44 -15.96
N LEU A 88 7.31 -3.56 -16.97
CA LEU A 88 7.97 -2.24 -16.88
C LEU A 88 7.31 -1.36 -15.81
N GLU A 89 5.98 -1.35 -15.77
CA GLU A 89 5.24 -0.57 -14.78
C GLU A 89 5.49 -1.09 -13.36
N LEU A 90 5.45 -2.40 -13.15
CA LEU A 90 5.77 -3.00 -11.86
C LEU A 90 7.22 -2.69 -11.44
N ALA A 91 8.19 -2.79 -12.34
CA ALA A 91 9.58 -2.46 -12.05
C ALA A 91 9.78 -0.98 -11.64
N ALA A 92 9.08 -0.06 -12.31
CA ALA A 92 9.08 1.35 -11.95
C ALA A 92 8.47 1.57 -10.55
N ARG A 93 7.34 0.94 -10.25
CA ARG A 93 6.68 1.01 -8.94
C ARG A 93 7.53 0.40 -7.83
N THR A 94 8.18 -0.75 -8.06
CA THR A 94 9.11 -1.35 -7.11
C THR A 94 10.30 -0.44 -6.84
N ARG A 95 10.84 0.24 -7.86
CA ARG A 95 11.90 1.24 -7.68
C ARG A 95 11.44 2.42 -6.82
N ALA A 96 10.21 2.90 -7.02
CA ALA A 96 9.62 3.93 -6.17
C ALA A 96 9.40 3.42 -4.73
N ALA A 97 8.87 2.22 -4.56
CA ALA A 97 8.61 1.60 -3.25
C ALA A 97 9.90 1.38 -2.43
N ARG A 98 11.05 1.11 -3.07
CA ARG A 98 12.36 1.02 -2.41
C ARG A 98 12.81 2.34 -1.75
N LYS A 99 12.29 3.48 -2.21
CA LYS A 99 12.58 4.79 -1.62
C LYS A 99 11.72 5.09 -0.39
N LEU A 100 10.65 4.32 -0.15
CA LEU A 100 9.82 4.49 1.03
C LEU A 100 10.61 4.17 2.29
N THR A 101 10.45 5.01 3.32
CA THR A 101 11.12 4.79 4.60
C THR A 101 10.74 3.44 5.22
N SER A 102 11.72 2.77 5.83
CA SER A 102 11.54 1.55 6.62
C SER A 102 11.46 1.82 8.13
N ARG A 103 11.58 3.10 8.55
CA ARG A 103 11.61 3.53 9.96
C ARG A 103 10.43 2.99 10.78
N TYR A 104 9.26 2.87 10.17
CA TYR A 104 8.01 2.48 10.84
C TYR A 104 7.62 1.01 10.64
N ASP A 105 8.38 0.26 9.84
CA ASP A 105 8.11 -1.15 9.54
C ASP A 105 8.01 -2.03 10.80
N PRO A 106 8.81 -1.83 11.87
CA PRO A 106 8.63 -2.58 13.11
C PRO A 106 7.24 -2.43 13.72
N TYR A 107 6.62 -1.24 13.63
CA TYR A 107 5.27 -1.01 14.13
C TYR A 107 4.21 -1.69 13.26
N PHE A 108 4.31 -1.54 11.94
CA PHE A 108 3.42 -2.27 11.03
C PHE A 108 3.49 -3.78 11.26
N ARG A 109 4.69 -4.37 11.35
CA ARG A 109 4.88 -5.79 11.67
C ARG A 109 4.25 -6.18 13.01
N LYS A 110 4.56 -5.43 14.07
CA LYS A 110 4.07 -5.69 15.43
C LYS A 110 2.54 -5.71 15.49
N TYR A 111 1.88 -4.69 14.96
CA TYR A 111 0.44 -4.54 15.09
C TYR A 111 -0.36 -5.38 14.07
N SER A 112 0.19 -5.62 12.87
CA SER A 112 -0.39 -6.61 11.94
C SER A 112 -0.43 -7.99 12.59
N LYS A 113 0.71 -8.44 13.15
CA LYS A 113 0.78 -9.71 13.88
C LYS A 113 -0.20 -9.74 15.06
N ARG A 114 -0.29 -8.65 15.82
CA ARG A 114 -1.15 -8.56 17.01
C ARG A 114 -2.65 -8.65 16.68
N TYR A 115 -3.09 -7.97 15.62
CA TYR A 115 -4.53 -7.81 15.34
C TYR A 115 -5.06 -8.78 14.27
N PHE A 116 -4.22 -9.19 13.31
CA PHE A 116 -4.58 -10.07 12.20
C PHE A 116 -3.87 -11.44 12.23
N GLY A 117 -2.82 -11.60 13.03
CA GLY A 117 -2.09 -12.86 13.18
C GLY A 117 -0.75 -12.89 12.43
N ALA A 118 0.10 -13.85 12.77
CA ALA A 118 1.49 -13.89 12.30
C ALA A 118 1.65 -14.12 10.79
N ALA A 119 0.66 -14.73 10.14
CA ALA A 119 0.66 -14.99 8.70
C ALA A 119 0.19 -13.79 7.86
N PHE A 120 -0.37 -12.75 8.47
CA PHE A 120 -0.89 -11.61 7.73
C PHE A 120 0.25 -10.70 7.26
N ASP A 121 0.27 -10.36 5.97
CA ASP A 121 1.33 -9.54 5.40
C ASP A 121 1.19 -8.06 5.81
N TRP A 122 2.07 -7.64 6.71
CA TRP A 122 2.12 -6.27 7.23
C TRP A 122 2.33 -5.21 6.15
N ARG A 123 2.85 -5.57 4.97
CA ARG A 123 3.07 -4.63 3.86
C ARG A 123 1.76 -4.07 3.33
N LEU A 124 0.63 -4.74 3.53
CA LEU A 124 -0.68 -4.23 3.15
C LEU A 124 -1.03 -2.97 3.96
N PHE A 125 -0.81 -2.98 5.27
CA PHE A 125 -1.03 -1.81 6.12
C PHE A 125 0.03 -0.72 5.90
N LYS A 126 1.28 -1.10 5.56
CA LYS A 126 2.27 -0.10 5.11
C LYS A 126 1.79 0.61 3.83
N ALA A 127 1.25 -0.14 2.86
CA ALA A 127 0.69 0.43 1.64
C ALA A 127 -0.48 1.38 1.94
N GLN A 128 -1.32 1.06 2.90
CA GLN A 128 -2.36 1.97 3.42
C GLN A 128 -1.75 3.24 4.02
N GLY A 129 -0.76 3.15 4.90
CA GLY A 129 -0.08 4.34 5.46
C GLY A 129 0.58 5.23 4.40
N VAL A 130 1.06 4.64 3.29
CA VAL A 130 1.52 5.40 2.12
C VAL A 130 0.36 6.09 1.40
N ALA A 131 -0.77 5.41 1.24
CA ALA A 131 -1.97 5.99 0.64
C ALA A 131 -2.49 7.19 1.44
N GLU A 132 -2.45 7.09 2.77
CA GLU A 132 -2.94 8.09 3.73
C GLU A 132 -2.06 9.34 3.85
N SER A 133 -0.74 9.16 4.01
CA SER A 133 0.14 10.28 4.39
C SER A 133 1.52 10.25 3.73
N GLU A 134 1.76 9.32 2.81
CA GLU A 134 3.10 9.02 2.30
C GLU A 134 4.10 8.70 3.42
N LEU A 135 3.60 8.11 4.52
CA LEU A 135 4.35 7.85 5.75
C LEU A 135 4.92 9.11 6.43
N ASN A 136 4.22 10.25 6.32
CA ASN A 136 4.52 11.46 7.06
C ASN A 136 3.89 11.44 8.46
N PRO A 137 4.67 11.32 9.56
CA PRO A 137 4.12 11.26 10.91
C PRO A 137 3.51 12.58 11.39
N ARG A 138 3.79 13.71 10.71
CA ARG A 138 3.29 15.05 11.04
C ARG A 138 2.14 15.49 10.14
N ALA A 139 1.64 14.62 9.27
CA ALA A 139 0.53 14.95 8.38
C ALA A 139 -0.73 15.28 9.19
N VAL A 140 -1.39 16.38 8.83
CA VAL A 140 -2.69 16.79 9.37
C VAL A 140 -3.59 17.13 8.20
N SER A 141 -4.71 16.42 8.05
CA SER A 141 -5.67 16.69 6.98
C SER A 141 -6.51 17.95 7.27
N PRO A 142 -7.16 18.55 6.26
CA PRO A 142 -8.09 19.67 6.46
C PRO A 142 -9.25 19.36 7.42
N VAL A 143 -9.65 18.09 7.53
CA VAL A 143 -10.70 17.63 8.44
C VAL A 143 -10.16 17.18 9.80
N GLY A 144 -8.85 17.30 10.03
CA GLY A 144 -8.22 17.05 11.32
C GLY A 144 -7.72 15.63 11.56
N ALA A 145 -7.68 14.77 10.53
CA ALA A 145 -7.05 13.46 10.59
C ALA A 145 -5.53 13.61 10.77
N ARG A 146 -4.87 12.74 11.54
CA ARG A 146 -3.47 12.92 11.93
C ARG A 146 -2.57 11.72 11.68
N GLY A 147 -1.31 11.99 11.37
CA GLY A 147 -0.21 11.03 11.39
C GLY A 147 -0.21 10.03 10.23
N LEU A 148 0.53 8.93 10.44
CA LEU A 148 0.87 7.96 9.39
C LEU A 148 -0.34 7.30 8.74
N MET A 149 -1.35 6.94 9.53
CA MET A 149 -2.58 6.27 9.12
C MET A 149 -3.78 7.24 9.07
N GLN A 150 -3.53 8.56 9.17
CA GLN A 150 -4.56 9.61 9.18
C GLN A 150 -5.74 9.27 10.11
N VAL A 151 -5.43 8.98 11.36
CA VAL A 151 -6.44 8.63 12.37
C VAL A 151 -7.11 9.89 12.89
N MET A 152 -8.44 9.90 12.93
CA MET A 152 -9.21 10.98 13.55
C MET A 152 -8.98 10.99 15.07
N PRO A 153 -8.77 12.17 15.71
CA PRO A 153 -8.60 12.26 17.16
C PRO A 153 -9.76 11.63 17.95
N ALA A 154 -11.00 11.74 17.47
CA ALA A 154 -12.16 11.10 18.08
C ALA A 154 -12.08 9.56 18.05
N THR A 155 -11.67 8.99 16.92
CA THR A 155 -11.44 7.54 16.78
C THR A 155 -10.33 7.07 17.70
N PHE A 156 -9.21 7.82 17.77
CA PHE A 156 -8.11 7.51 18.67
C PHE A 156 -8.56 7.53 20.14
N ALA A 157 -9.28 8.57 20.55
CA ALA A 157 -9.80 8.69 21.92
C ALA A 157 -10.75 7.54 22.27
N TYR A 158 -11.59 7.10 21.32
CA TYR A 158 -12.44 5.94 21.52
C TYR A 158 -11.62 4.65 21.75
N ILE A 159 -10.61 4.39 20.92
CA ILE A 159 -9.71 3.24 21.05
C ILE A 159 -8.98 3.27 22.41
N ALA A 160 -8.42 4.42 22.77
CA ALA A 160 -7.62 4.61 23.98
C ALA A 160 -8.41 4.31 25.28
N ARG A 161 -9.74 4.51 25.29
CA ARG A 161 -10.60 4.13 26.43
C ARG A 161 -10.55 2.63 26.74
N SER A 162 -10.27 1.80 25.74
CA SER A 162 -10.20 0.34 25.87
C SER A 162 -8.78 -0.21 25.85
N GLN A 163 -7.78 0.66 25.65
CA GLN A 163 -6.37 0.29 25.51
C GLN A 163 -5.50 1.34 26.22
N SER A 164 -5.23 1.11 27.52
CA SER A 164 -4.48 2.06 28.37
C SER A 164 -3.07 2.39 27.88
N SER A 165 -2.49 1.57 26.99
CA SER A 165 -1.18 1.84 26.41
C SER A 165 -1.16 2.95 25.37
N PHE A 166 -2.31 3.34 24.81
CA PHE A 166 -2.40 4.36 23.76
C PHE A 166 -2.24 5.77 24.35
N THR A 167 -1.11 6.41 24.06
CA THR A 167 -0.74 7.69 24.69
C THR A 167 -1.07 8.92 23.85
N SER A 168 -0.73 8.92 22.55
CA SER A 168 -0.97 10.07 21.66
C SER A 168 -1.20 9.64 20.21
N VAL A 169 -2.14 10.29 19.53
CA VAL A 169 -2.40 10.10 18.09
C VAL A 169 -1.24 10.58 17.22
N ASP A 170 -0.43 11.50 17.73
CA ASP A 170 0.73 12.06 17.01
C ASP A 170 1.98 11.16 17.15
N ALA A 171 1.94 10.17 18.04
CA ALA A 171 3.01 9.20 18.19
C ALA A 171 2.92 8.13 17.08
N PRO A 172 3.97 7.94 16.24
CA PRO A 172 3.94 7.01 15.11
C PRO A 172 3.47 5.59 15.45
N GLU A 173 3.94 5.05 16.57
CA GLU A 173 3.57 3.71 17.03
C GLU A 173 2.06 3.58 17.28
N TRP A 174 1.50 4.52 18.06
CA TRP A 174 0.11 4.47 18.47
C TRP A 174 -0.83 4.88 17.33
N ASN A 175 -0.39 5.74 16.43
CA ASN A 175 -1.12 6.06 15.20
C ASN A 175 -1.27 4.83 14.30
N ILE A 176 -0.18 4.10 14.06
CA ILE A 176 -0.21 2.84 13.30
C ILE A 176 -1.07 1.80 14.02
N ALA A 177 -0.89 1.63 15.33
CA ALA A 177 -1.67 0.69 16.11
C ALA A 177 -3.17 0.98 16.04
N ALA A 178 -3.56 2.25 16.12
CA ALA A 178 -4.95 2.67 16.06
C ALA A 178 -5.55 2.42 14.67
N GLY A 179 -4.84 2.78 13.60
CA GLY A 179 -5.27 2.53 12.22
C GLY A 179 -5.54 1.05 11.98
N ILE A 180 -4.55 0.18 12.27
CA ILE A 180 -4.68 -1.27 12.05
C ILE A 180 -5.76 -1.89 12.95
N LEU A 181 -5.93 -1.41 14.18
CA LEU A 181 -7.01 -1.88 15.03
C LEU A 181 -8.38 -1.50 14.46
N TYR A 182 -8.52 -0.29 13.92
CA TYR A 182 -9.74 0.12 13.24
C TYR A 182 -10.00 -0.70 11.97
N ASP A 183 -8.96 -0.99 11.16
CA ASP A 183 -9.07 -1.93 10.04
C ASP A 183 -9.55 -3.31 10.51
N ARG A 184 -9.10 -3.80 11.67
CA ARG A 184 -9.54 -5.09 12.21
C ARG A 184 -11.03 -5.09 12.54
N ASP A 185 -11.55 -3.99 13.05
CA ASP A 185 -12.98 -3.86 13.36
C ASP A 185 -13.82 -3.78 12.09
N LEU A 186 -13.34 -3.12 11.04
CA LEU A 186 -13.97 -3.11 9.72
C LEU A 186 -13.90 -4.49 9.05
N TRP A 187 -12.73 -5.14 9.08
CA TRP A 187 -12.52 -6.48 8.53
C TRP A 187 -13.52 -7.49 9.09
N ARG A 188 -13.73 -7.48 10.41
CA ARG A 188 -14.69 -8.39 11.07
C ARG A 188 -16.14 -8.18 10.65
N ARG A 189 -16.50 -7.00 10.12
CA ARG A 189 -17.84 -6.73 9.57
C ARG A 189 -17.98 -7.31 8.16
N TRP A 190 -16.93 -7.22 7.36
CA TRP A 190 -16.94 -7.61 5.95
C TRP A 190 -16.60 -9.08 5.71
N GLU A 191 -15.71 -9.67 6.49
CA GLU A 191 -15.27 -11.06 6.36
C GLU A 191 -16.43 -12.08 6.23
N PRO A 192 -17.52 -12.01 7.01
CA PRO A 192 -18.66 -12.93 6.82
C PRO A 192 -19.62 -12.54 5.69
N ALA A 193 -19.45 -11.37 5.05
CA ALA A 193 -20.42 -10.76 4.14
C ALA A 193 -19.95 -10.67 2.68
N VAL A 194 -18.67 -10.95 2.40
CA VAL A 194 -18.05 -10.77 1.08
C VAL A 194 -17.38 -12.05 0.61
N ALA A 195 -17.09 -12.15 -0.69
CA ALA A 195 -16.44 -13.32 -1.25
C ALA A 195 -14.99 -13.45 -0.73
N GLU A 196 -14.46 -14.67 -0.81
CA GLU A 196 -13.06 -14.93 -0.45
C GLU A 196 -12.12 -14.02 -1.25
N GLY A 197 -11.12 -13.45 -0.57
CA GLY A 197 -10.17 -12.51 -1.17
C GLY A 197 -10.68 -11.08 -1.35
N GLU A 198 -11.97 -10.80 -1.17
CA GLU A 198 -12.54 -9.47 -1.37
C GLU A 198 -12.49 -8.57 -0.12
N CYS A 199 -12.36 -9.18 1.06
CA CYS A 199 -12.52 -8.49 2.35
C CYS A 199 -11.64 -7.25 2.52
N PHE A 200 -10.41 -7.26 2.00
CA PHE A 200 -9.51 -6.11 2.13
C PHE A 200 -10.02 -4.88 1.37
N ARG A 201 -10.63 -5.05 0.19
CA ARG A 201 -11.15 -3.92 -0.62
C ARG A 201 -12.30 -3.24 0.09
N PHE A 202 -13.24 -4.04 0.60
CA PHE A 202 -14.36 -3.54 1.38
C PHE A 202 -13.91 -2.87 2.68
N THR A 203 -12.89 -3.43 3.35
CA THR A 203 -12.30 -2.87 4.57
C THR A 203 -11.70 -1.49 4.31
N PHE A 204 -10.79 -1.35 3.35
CA PHE A 204 -10.12 -0.08 3.07
C PHE A 204 -11.07 0.95 2.44
N ALA A 205 -11.99 0.53 1.59
CA ALA A 205 -13.05 1.41 1.11
C ALA A 205 -13.91 1.96 2.26
N SER A 206 -14.21 1.12 3.26
CA SER A 206 -14.94 1.54 4.45
C SER A 206 -14.11 2.43 5.38
N TYR A 207 -12.79 2.24 5.42
CA TYR A 207 -11.88 3.13 6.15
C TYR A 207 -11.95 4.56 5.56
N ASN A 208 -11.95 4.67 4.23
CA ASN A 208 -11.99 5.97 3.53
C ASN A 208 -13.40 6.58 3.46
N ALA A 209 -14.46 5.81 3.19
CA ALA A 209 -15.80 6.34 2.90
C ALA A 209 -16.87 6.02 3.97
N GLY A 210 -16.51 5.27 5.00
CA GLY A 210 -17.43 4.70 5.98
C GLY A 210 -18.11 3.42 5.49
N ASP A 211 -18.29 2.45 6.40
CA ASP A 211 -18.94 1.17 6.15
C ASP A 211 -20.41 1.31 5.68
N GLY A 212 -21.11 2.34 6.16
CA GLY A 212 -22.46 2.66 5.71
C GLY A 212 -22.53 3.06 4.23
N THR A 213 -21.52 3.72 3.69
CA THR A 213 -21.45 4.06 2.25
C THR A 213 -21.23 2.82 1.40
N ILE A 214 -20.29 1.97 1.80
CA ILE A 214 -20.01 0.71 1.09
C ILE A 214 -21.19 -0.26 1.19
N SER A 215 -21.89 -0.30 2.32
CA SER A 215 -23.12 -1.08 2.49
C SER A 215 -24.25 -0.60 1.57
N ARG A 216 -24.41 0.72 1.37
CA ARG A 216 -25.36 1.27 0.40
C ARG A 216 -24.99 0.85 -1.03
N ALA A 217 -23.70 0.91 -1.38
CA ALA A 217 -23.23 0.44 -2.69
C ALA A 217 -23.54 -1.04 -2.90
N ALA A 218 -23.26 -1.90 -1.91
CA ALA A 218 -23.59 -3.33 -1.97
C ALA A 218 -25.11 -3.59 -2.13
N ASN A 219 -25.95 -2.80 -1.47
CA ASN A 219 -27.41 -2.89 -1.64
C ASN A 219 -27.87 -2.48 -3.05
N ILE A 220 -27.26 -1.44 -3.63
CA ILE A 220 -27.54 -1.03 -5.01
C ILE A 220 -27.06 -2.10 -6.00
N ALA A 221 -25.88 -2.69 -5.79
CA ALA A 221 -25.38 -3.81 -6.59
C ALA A 221 -26.38 -4.97 -6.58
N ARG A 222 -26.89 -5.34 -5.40
CA ARG A 222 -27.93 -6.37 -5.28
C ARG A 222 -29.21 -6.01 -6.03
N ALA A 223 -29.68 -4.77 -5.93
CA ALA A 223 -30.86 -4.30 -6.65
C ALA A 223 -30.67 -4.30 -8.17
N ALA A 224 -29.44 -4.08 -8.63
CA ALA A 224 -29.03 -4.18 -10.03
C ALA A 224 -28.71 -5.63 -10.48
N GLN A 225 -29.04 -6.64 -9.67
CA GLN A 225 -28.77 -8.07 -9.93
C GLN A 225 -27.28 -8.41 -10.13
N LEU A 226 -26.38 -7.58 -9.59
CA LEU A 226 -24.96 -7.88 -9.48
C LEU A 226 -24.67 -8.62 -8.16
N ASP A 227 -23.52 -9.29 -8.09
CA ASP A 227 -23.07 -9.97 -6.88
C ASP A 227 -22.53 -8.95 -5.84
N PRO A 228 -23.26 -8.65 -4.75
CA PRO A 228 -22.86 -7.61 -3.81
C PRO A 228 -21.65 -8.00 -2.94
N THR A 229 -21.20 -9.26 -3.03
CA THR A 229 -20.05 -9.79 -2.28
C THR A 229 -18.72 -9.51 -2.99
N LYS A 230 -18.75 -9.02 -4.23
CA LYS A 230 -17.58 -8.72 -5.06
C LYS A 230 -17.35 -7.22 -5.18
N TRP A 231 -16.09 -6.80 -5.07
CA TRP A 231 -15.71 -5.39 -5.20
C TRP A 231 -16.02 -4.83 -6.58
N THR A 232 -15.85 -5.62 -7.64
CA THR A 232 -16.17 -5.20 -9.02
C THR A 232 -17.63 -4.75 -9.17
N SER A 233 -18.55 -5.34 -8.42
CA SER A 233 -19.96 -4.92 -8.42
C SER A 233 -20.14 -3.58 -7.70
N VAL A 234 -19.40 -3.35 -6.61
CA VAL A 234 -19.37 -2.07 -5.90
C VAL A 234 -18.83 -0.96 -6.81
N GLU A 235 -17.77 -1.24 -7.57
CA GLU A 235 -17.18 -0.30 -8.54
C GLU A 235 -18.19 0.09 -9.63
N GLN A 236 -18.91 -0.88 -10.19
CA GLN A 236 -19.91 -0.64 -11.24
C GLN A 236 -21.05 0.27 -10.79
N VAL A 237 -21.50 0.13 -9.54
CA VAL A 237 -22.63 0.92 -9.02
C VAL A 237 -22.21 2.17 -8.25
N ALA A 238 -20.91 2.42 -8.08
CA ALA A 238 -20.41 3.51 -7.28
C ALA A 238 -20.97 4.89 -7.68
N PRO A 239 -21.11 5.23 -8.97
CA PRO A 239 -21.74 6.48 -9.41
C PRO A 239 -23.20 6.64 -8.97
N ASN A 240 -23.90 5.54 -8.67
CA ASN A 240 -25.31 5.54 -8.29
C ASN A 240 -25.53 5.78 -6.79
N VAL A 241 -24.47 5.80 -5.97
CA VAL A 241 -24.58 6.04 -4.52
C VAL A 241 -24.58 7.53 -4.25
N LYS A 242 -25.75 8.06 -3.86
CA LYS A 242 -25.91 9.49 -3.55
C LYS A 242 -24.89 9.97 -2.50
N ARG A 243 -24.28 11.13 -2.79
CA ARG A 243 -23.32 11.85 -1.92
C ARG A 243 -22.02 11.08 -1.62
N TRP A 244 -21.67 10.05 -2.40
CA TRP A 244 -20.37 9.37 -2.28
C TRP A 244 -19.35 9.98 -3.25
N ARG A 245 -18.20 10.43 -2.73
CA ARG A 245 -16.98 10.74 -3.50
C ARG A 245 -16.30 9.46 -3.99
N HIS A 246 -17.00 8.69 -4.81
CA HIS A 246 -16.58 7.34 -5.16
C HIS A 246 -15.21 7.29 -5.87
N GLU A 247 -14.91 8.23 -6.77
CA GLU A 247 -13.61 8.26 -7.46
C GLU A 247 -12.43 8.30 -6.50
N GLU A 248 -12.55 9.07 -5.40
CA GLU A 248 -11.55 9.16 -4.33
C GLU A 248 -11.35 7.81 -3.65
N THR A 249 -12.44 7.15 -3.24
CA THR A 249 -12.39 5.85 -2.57
C THR A 249 -11.88 4.73 -3.47
N LEU A 250 -12.35 4.69 -4.73
CA LEU A 250 -11.89 3.71 -5.70
C LEU A 250 -10.40 3.93 -6.04
N GLY A 251 -9.98 5.18 -6.18
CA GLY A 251 -8.57 5.55 -6.36
C GLY A 251 -7.71 5.16 -5.16
N TYR A 252 -8.20 5.37 -3.95
CA TYR A 252 -7.55 4.99 -2.69
C TYR A 252 -7.31 3.47 -2.61
N VAL A 253 -8.32 2.64 -2.87
CA VAL A 253 -8.17 1.18 -2.88
C VAL A 253 -7.12 0.73 -3.91
N ARG A 254 -7.20 1.25 -5.14
CA ARG A 254 -6.20 0.95 -6.19
C ARG A 254 -4.79 1.40 -5.81
N LYS A 255 -4.63 2.56 -5.15
CA LYS A 255 -3.32 3.05 -4.68
C LYS A 255 -2.72 2.08 -3.68
N ILE A 256 -3.52 1.55 -2.75
CA ILE A 256 -3.08 0.55 -1.76
C ILE A 256 -2.63 -0.73 -2.46
N GLU A 257 -3.45 -1.28 -3.36
CA GLU A 257 -3.12 -2.52 -4.08
C GLU A 257 -1.81 -2.41 -4.84
N ARG A 258 -1.65 -1.36 -5.65
CA ARG A 258 -0.44 -1.14 -6.45
C ARG A 258 0.80 -0.96 -5.58
N THR A 259 0.66 -0.24 -4.46
CA THR A 259 1.76 -0.03 -3.51
C THR A 259 2.12 -1.34 -2.80
N TYR A 260 1.12 -2.14 -2.43
CA TYR A 260 1.31 -3.44 -1.80
C TYR A 260 2.01 -4.43 -2.73
N GLU A 261 1.59 -4.54 -3.98
CA GLU A 261 2.26 -5.34 -5.01
C GLU A 261 3.74 -4.94 -5.17
N ALA A 262 3.99 -3.63 -5.27
CA ALA A 262 5.36 -3.11 -5.39
C ALA A 262 6.23 -3.43 -4.18
N LEU A 263 5.69 -3.33 -2.96
CA LEU A 263 6.36 -3.69 -1.71
C LEU A 263 6.62 -5.20 -1.61
N ARG A 264 5.73 -6.04 -2.13
CA ARG A 264 5.89 -7.50 -2.14
C ARG A 264 6.96 -7.98 -3.12
N ALA A 265 7.18 -7.23 -4.20
CA ALA A 265 8.21 -7.50 -5.19
C ALA A 265 9.64 -7.13 -4.70
N ILE A 266 9.77 -6.40 -3.60
CA ILE A 266 11.08 -6.15 -2.96
C ILE A 266 11.49 -7.44 -2.22
N ARG A 267 12.56 -8.05 -2.70
CA ARG A 267 13.22 -9.21 -2.07
C ARG A 267 14.04 -8.79 -0.86
#